data_AF-R0P6A7-F1
#
_entry.id   AF-R0P6A7-F1
#
_cell.length_a   1.000
_cell.length_b   1.000
_cell.length_c   1.000
_cell.angle_alpha   90.00
_cell.angle_beta   90.00
_cell.angle_gamma   90.00
#
_symmetry.space_group_name_H-M   'P 1'
#
loop_
_entity.id
_entity.type
_entity.pdbx_description
1 polymer ?
#
loop_
_entity_poly.entity_id
_entity_poly.type
_entity_poly.pdbx_seq_one_letter_code
_entity_poly.pdbx_strand_id
1 'polypeptide(L)'
;MSDLDSSWTADYDNLTIKQTIKIENPSYLFGPDGVTLEKNKLGIGVHVHSRTSMFQETIAMAEVCKNDIPLSYDLVYSFPKGKLRGKVHLETFFYVKELNETYPTHADLQGMRVSQKNISELILIIDGSGSMFPIGEFEEKNGPLWKLKINNFNPAEDLFSTDNINLLLNRSHSLFKQLKERKTALSKGLMSEIVSQAMSLIIDKVIKETEDDDIVSDSADGTILSIVNYWISVFEVDTSDSVRISNSLKLALEQILSEE
;
A
#
# COMPACT_ATOMS: atom_id res chain seq x y z
N MET A 1 8.66 -1.57 -10.83
CA MET A 1 8.64 -1.77 -9.36
C MET A 1 10.03 -1.47 -8.82
N SER A 2 10.14 -0.90 -7.63
CA SER A 2 11.44 -0.68 -7.00
C SER A 2 11.93 -2.00 -6.41
N ASP A 3 13.12 -2.44 -6.83
CA ASP A 3 13.97 -3.32 -6.05
C ASP A 3 14.20 -2.65 -4.69
N LEU A 4 13.33 -2.92 -3.72
CA LEU A 4 13.60 -2.60 -2.34
C LEU A 4 14.75 -3.51 -1.92
N ASP A 5 15.95 -2.98 -2.05
CA ASP A 5 17.15 -3.52 -1.44
C ASP A 5 16.79 -3.94 -0.02
N SER A 6 16.87 -5.24 0.27
CA SER A 6 16.48 -5.83 1.56
C SER A 6 17.24 -5.27 2.77
N SER A 7 18.17 -4.34 2.52
CA SER A 7 18.92 -3.57 3.50
C SER A 7 18.35 -2.18 3.82
N TRP A 8 17.38 -1.65 3.05
CA TRP A 8 16.83 -0.32 3.26
C TRP A 8 16.02 -0.24 4.55
N THR A 9 16.33 0.76 5.38
CA THR A 9 15.59 1.06 6.61
C THR A 9 15.36 2.56 6.75
N ALA A 10 14.17 2.94 7.21
CA ALA A 10 13.81 4.35 7.37
C ALA A 10 14.71 5.11 8.37
N ASP A 11 15.31 4.40 9.34
CA ASP A 11 16.21 4.99 10.34
C ASP A 11 17.58 5.36 9.77
N TYR A 12 18.11 4.57 8.82
CA TYR A 12 19.48 4.72 8.33
C TYR A 12 19.58 5.24 6.90
N ASP A 13 18.51 5.10 6.12
CA ASP A 13 18.48 5.40 4.70
C ASP A 13 17.45 6.48 4.36
N ASN A 14 17.78 7.29 3.36
CA ASN A 14 16.82 8.27 2.83
C ASN A 14 15.79 7.54 1.94
N LEU A 15 14.56 8.04 1.87
CA LEU A 15 13.57 7.60 0.88
C LEU A 15 13.36 8.71 -0.14
N THR A 16 13.46 8.40 -1.43
CA THR A 16 13.09 9.34 -2.48
C THR A 16 11.90 8.81 -3.26
N ILE A 17 10.84 9.61 -3.32
CA ILE A 17 9.64 9.31 -4.08
C ILE A 17 9.63 10.20 -5.31
N LYS A 18 9.46 9.56 -6.47
CA LYS A 18 9.23 10.23 -7.74
C LYS A 18 7.82 9.91 -8.22
N GLN A 19 7.00 10.94 -8.37
CA GLN A 19 5.68 10.85 -8.98
C GLN A 19 5.67 11.65 -10.28
N THR A 20 5.30 11.00 -11.38
CA THR A 20 5.11 11.69 -12.67
C THR A 20 3.63 11.99 -12.87
N ILE A 21 3.29 13.27 -13.08
CA ILE A 21 1.93 13.72 -13.42
C ILE A 21 1.91 14.17 -14.87
N LYS A 22 0.98 13.61 -15.64
CA LYS A 22 0.74 13.99 -17.03
C LYS A 22 -0.63 14.66 -17.16
N ILE A 23 -0.66 15.79 -17.85
CA ILE A 23 -1.88 16.53 -18.17
C ILE A 23 -1.98 16.55 -19.69
N GLU A 24 -2.86 15.69 -20.23
CA GLU A 24 -2.99 15.51 -21.68
C GLU A 24 -3.59 16.76 -22.37
N ASN A 25 -4.53 17.45 -21.70
CA ASN A 25 -5.20 18.63 -22.26
C ASN A 25 -5.18 19.80 -21.25
N PRO A 26 -4.04 20.50 -21.07
CA PRO A 26 -3.94 21.54 -20.05
C PRO A 26 -4.83 22.75 -20.34
N SER A 27 -5.12 23.04 -21.60
CA SER A 27 -5.98 24.15 -22.01
C SER A 27 -7.37 24.09 -21.39
N TYR A 28 -7.93 22.89 -21.15
CA TYR A 28 -9.24 22.72 -20.48
C TYR A 28 -9.25 23.10 -19.00
N LEU A 29 -8.08 23.26 -18.37
CA LEU A 29 -8.00 23.78 -16.99
C LEU A 29 -8.22 25.29 -16.93
N PHE A 30 -8.15 25.99 -18.07
CA PHE A 30 -8.16 27.46 -18.14
C PHE A 30 -9.35 27.99 -18.95
N GLY A 31 -9.79 29.20 -18.60
CA GLY A 31 -10.93 29.88 -19.23
C GLY A 31 -12.19 29.80 -18.37
N PRO A 32 -13.30 30.46 -18.78
CA PRO A 32 -14.53 30.53 -18.00
C PRO A 32 -15.09 29.17 -17.59
N ASP A 33 -14.99 28.17 -18.47
CA ASP A 33 -15.45 26.80 -18.25
C ASP A 33 -14.39 25.91 -17.56
N GLY A 34 -13.18 26.44 -17.34
CA GLY A 34 -12.09 25.78 -16.64
C GLY A 34 -12.17 25.93 -15.13
N VAL A 35 -11.05 25.66 -14.45
CA VAL A 35 -10.93 25.83 -12.99
C VAL A 35 -10.34 27.19 -12.60
N THR A 36 -9.78 27.93 -13.57
CA THR A 36 -9.23 29.28 -13.39
C THR A 36 -9.14 30.02 -14.74
N LEU A 37 -8.88 31.32 -14.73
CA LEU A 37 -8.66 32.11 -15.96
C LEU A 37 -7.22 31.99 -16.49
N GLU A 38 -7.04 32.29 -17.78
CA GLU A 38 -5.79 32.07 -18.52
C GLU A 38 -4.59 32.87 -18.02
N LYS A 39 -4.84 34.04 -17.40
CA LYS A 39 -3.78 34.88 -16.80
C LYS A 39 -3.34 34.36 -15.43
N ASN A 40 -4.11 33.47 -14.82
CA ASN A 40 -3.79 32.87 -13.54
C ASN A 40 -2.88 31.66 -13.75
N LYS A 41 -2.36 31.16 -12.64
CA LYS A 41 -1.55 29.95 -12.63
C LYS A 41 -2.03 28.99 -11.57
N LEU A 42 -2.04 27.71 -11.93
CA LEU A 42 -2.27 26.63 -10.99
C LEU A 42 -0.94 26.12 -10.46
N GLY A 43 -0.96 25.61 -9.23
CA GLY A 43 0.15 24.90 -8.64
C GLY A 43 -0.21 23.44 -8.42
N ILE A 44 0.79 22.57 -8.54
CA ILE A 44 0.72 21.20 -8.05
C ILE A 44 1.34 21.19 -6.66
N GLY A 45 0.53 20.88 -5.66
CA GLY A 45 0.94 20.75 -4.27
C GLY A 45 0.91 19.30 -3.81
N VAL A 46 1.80 18.96 -2.87
CA VAL A 46 1.76 17.68 -2.15
C VAL A 46 1.63 18.00 -0.68
N HIS A 47 0.57 17.48 -0.05
CA HIS A 47 0.41 17.49 1.39
C HIS A 47 0.93 16.16 1.95
N VAL A 48 2.00 16.25 2.74
CA VAL A 48 2.62 15.10 3.39
C VAL A 48 2.23 15.14 4.85
N HIS A 49 1.59 14.09 5.36
CA HIS A 49 1.22 14.04 6.78
C HIS A 49 1.37 12.65 7.37
N SER A 50 1.65 12.61 8.67
CA SER A 50 1.75 11.40 9.45
C SER A 50 1.29 11.70 10.87
N ARG A 51 0.15 11.12 11.23
CA ARG A 51 -0.37 11.21 12.60
C ARG A 51 0.56 10.53 13.60
N THR A 52 1.15 9.41 13.21
CA THR A 52 2.08 8.61 14.03
C THR A 52 3.39 9.35 14.29
N SER A 53 3.89 10.10 13.31
CA SER A 53 5.12 10.90 13.44
C SER A 53 4.85 12.33 13.93
N MET A 54 3.60 12.70 14.21
CA MET A 54 3.16 14.07 14.52
C MET A 54 3.73 15.12 13.54
N PHE A 55 3.75 14.77 12.25
CA PHE A 55 4.35 15.59 11.20
C PHE A 55 3.33 15.91 10.12
N GLN A 56 3.35 17.15 9.64
CA GLN A 56 2.66 17.54 8.42
C GLN A 56 3.41 18.67 7.71
N GLU A 57 3.41 18.64 6.38
CA GLU A 57 4.03 19.63 5.53
C GLU A 57 3.23 19.75 4.23
N THR A 58 3.16 20.95 3.66
CA THR A 58 2.57 21.18 2.34
C THR A 58 3.61 21.81 1.43
N ILE A 59 3.87 21.17 0.30
CA ILE A 59 5.00 21.49 -0.56
C ILE A 59 4.48 21.88 -1.92
N ALA A 60 4.94 23.03 -2.42
CA ALA A 60 4.69 23.44 -3.80
C ALA A 60 5.69 22.75 -4.73
N MET A 61 5.21 21.91 -5.64
CA MET A 61 6.07 21.05 -6.46
C MET A 61 6.21 21.53 -7.91
N ALA A 62 5.14 22.05 -8.50
CA ALA A 62 5.16 22.52 -9.89
C ALA A 62 4.13 23.62 -10.15
N GLU A 63 4.29 24.29 -11.30
CA GLU A 63 3.40 25.32 -11.82
C GLU A 63 2.79 24.84 -13.15
N VAL A 64 1.48 25.05 -13.28
CA VAL A 64 0.71 24.78 -14.49
C VAL A 64 0.14 26.10 -15.00
N CYS A 65 0.51 26.43 -16.23
CA CYS A 65 -0.02 27.55 -17.00
C CYS A 65 -0.86 27.00 -18.15
N LYS A 66 -1.70 27.87 -18.75
CA LYS A 66 -2.40 27.52 -19.98
C LYS A 66 -1.40 27.08 -21.03
N ASN A 67 -1.63 25.90 -21.61
CA ASN A 67 -0.85 25.37 -22.70
C ASN A 67 -1.74 24.49 -23.58
N ASP A 68 -1.49 24.53 -24.89
CA ASP A 68 -2.25 23.76 -25.88
C ASP A 68 -1.62 22.39 -26.18
N ILE A 69 -0.44 22.11 -25.61
CA ILE A 69 0.23 20.80 -25.70
C ILE A 69 0.22 20.07 -24.35
N PRO A 70 0.27 18.72 -24.34
CA PRO A 70 0.38 17.93 -23.12
C PRO A 70 1.55 18.37 -22.24
N LEU A 71 1.35 18.36 -20.92
CA LEU A 71 2.37 18.69 -19.92
C LEU A 71 2.73 17.46 -19.08
N SER A 72 3.99 17.37 -18.68
CA SER A 72 4.49 16.30 -17.80
C SER A 72 5.38 16.90 -16.71
N TYR A 73 5.13 16.50 -15.47
CA TYR A 73 5.82 16.98 -14.29
C TYR A 73 6.37 15.81 -13.48
N ASP A 74 7.66 15.85 -13.17
CA ASP A 74 8.31 14.90 -12.27
C ASP A 74 8.41 15.53 -10.88
N LEU A 75 7.53 15.12 -9.98
CA LEU A 75 7.53 15.55 -8.59
C LEU A 75 8.48 14.63 -7.81
N VAL A 76 9.58 15.18 -7.29
CA VAL A 76 10.56 14.42 -6.51
C VAL A 76 10.57 14.94 -5.09
N TYR A 77 10.25 14.07 -4.13
CA TYR A 77 10.33 14.38 -2.72
C TYR A 77 11.24 13.39 -2.00
N SER A 78 12.20 13.91 -1.23
CA SER A 78 13.17 13.11 -0.50
C SER A 78 12.97 13.27 1.00
N PHE A 79 12.63 12.17 1.65
CA PHE A 79 12.63 12.08 3.10
C PHE A 79 14.05 11.79 3.60
N PRO A 80 14.58 12.60 4.51
CA PRO A 80 15.83 12.28 5.19
C PRO A 80 15.63 11.07 6.11
N LYS A 81 16.69 10.28 6.29
CA LYS A 81 16.74 9.19 7.26
C LYS A 81 16.30 9.63 8.66
N GLY A 82 15.61 8.74 9.36
CA GLY A 82 15.11 8.94 10.72
C GLY A 82 13.89 9.86 10.85
N LYS A 83 13.33 10.40 9.76
CA LYS A 83 12.12 11.23 9.79
C LYS A 83 10.82 10.50 9.54
N LEU A 84 10.89 9.35 8.89
CA LEU A 84 9.75 8.54 8.54
C LEU A 84 9.47 7.56 9.68
N ARG A 85 8.22 7.53 10.17
CA ARG A 85 7.70 6.50 11.09
C ARG A 85 6.21 6.26 10.86
N GLY A 86 5.74 5.05 11.18
CA GLY A 86 4.31 4.77 11.13
C GLY A 86 3.73 4.79 9.70
N LYS A 87 2.50 5.30 9.57
CA LYS A 87 1.83 5.57 8.29
C LYS A 87 2.11 7.01 7.86
N VAL A 88 2.56 7.21 6.62
CA VAL A 88 2.81 8.53 6.02
C VAL A 88 1.99 8.67 4.76
N HIS A 89 1.14 9.69 4.71
CA HIS A 89 0.25 9.99 3.60
C HIS A 89 0.87 11.08 2.73
N LEU A 90 0.80 10.90 1.42
CA LEU A 90 1.17 11.88 0.41
C LEU A 90 -0.06 12.13 -0.46
N GLU A 91 -0.59 13.34 -0.39
CA GLU A 91 -1.81 13.74 -1.06
C GLU A 91 -1.50 14.85 -2.08
N THR A 92 -1.63 14.54 -3.36
CA THR A 92 -1.30 15.46 -4.44
C THR A 92 -2.55 16.20 -4.92
N PHE A 93 -2.49 17.52 -5.07
CA PHE A 93 -3.64 18.36 -5.40
C PHE A 93 -3.28 19.58 -6.25
N PHE A 94 -4.29 20.15 -6.92
CA PHE A 94 -4.19 21.45 -7.59
C PHE A 94 -4.66 22.58 -6.68
N TYR A 95 -3.96 23.71 -6.74
CA TYR A 95 -4.35 24.94 -6.06
C TYR A 95 -4.07 26.19 -6.91
N VAL A 96 -4.66 27.33 -6.54
CA VAL A 96 -4.37 28.63 -7.17
C VAL A 96 -2.99 29.09 -6.74
N LYS A 97 -1.99 29.00 -7.63
CA LYS A 97 -0.62 29.43 -7.35
C LYS A 97 -0.47 30.94 -7.45
N GLU A 98 -1.07 31.54 -8.47
CA GLU A 98 -1.00 32.97 -8.76
C GLU A 98 -2.36 33.42 -9.32
N LEU A 99 -2.92 34.48 -8.75
CA LEU A 99 -4.23 35.01 -9.11
C LEU A 99 -4.06 36.43 -9.67
N ASN A 100 -4.22 36.56 -10.97
CA ASN A 100 -4.13 37.81 -11.72
C ASN A 100 -5.50 38.32 -12.18
N GLU A 101 -6.49 37.45 -12.27
CA GLU A 101 -7.84 37.76 -12.72
C GLU A 101 -8.86 36.87 -11.98
N THR A 102 -9.97 37.45 -11.53
CA THR A 102 -11.03 36.71 -10.82
C THR A 102 -12.20 36.39 -11.75
N TYR A 103 -12.90 35.30 -11.46
CA TYR A 103 -14.13 34.91 -12.15
C TYR A 103 -15.16 34.41 -11.11
N PRO A 104 -16.46 34.74 -11.22
CA PRO A 104 -17.44 34.49 -10.16
C PRO A 104 -17.56 33.04 -9.67
N THR A 105 -17.25 32.06 -10.52
CA THR A 105 -17.38 30.63 -10.21
C THR A 105 -16.04 29.94 -9.93
N HIS A 106 -14.93 30.67 -9.99
CA HIS A 106 -13.59 30.13 -9.75
C HIS A 106 -13.10 30.49 -8.35
N ALA A 107 -12.05 29.80 -7.90
CA ALA A 107 -11.35 30.17 -6.67
C ALA A 107 -10.72 31.57 -6.82
N ASP A 108 -10.96 32.44 -5.83
CA ASP A 108 -10.62 33.87 -5.85
C ASP A 108 -9.55 34.25 -4.81
N LEU A 109 -8.94 33.25 -4.16
CA LEU A 109 -7.81 33.44 -3.25
C LEU A 109 -6.64 32.55 -3.64
N GLN A 110 -5.45 33.14 -3.65
CA GLN A 110 -4.20 32.42 -3.80
C GLN A 110 -4.06 31.38 -2.67
N GLY A 111 -3.70 30.15 -3.02
CA GLY A 111 -3.60 29.02 -2.10
C GLY A 111 -4.84 28.13 -2.01
N MET A 112 -5.99 28.55 -2.56
CA MET A 112 -7.20 27.72 -2.57
C MET A 112 -7.04 26.48 -3.43
N ARG A 113 -7.49 25.33 -2.93
CA ARG A 113 -7.58 24.09 -3.71
C ARG A 113 -8.69 24.22 -4.77
N VAL A 114 -8.38 23.77 -5.98
CA VAL A 114 -9.32 23.80 -7.12
C VAL A 114 -9.81 22.39 -7.52
N SER A 115 -9.61 21.42 -6.62
CA SER A 115 -9.95 20.02 -6.81
C SER A 115 -10.82 19.54 -5.66
N GLN A 116 -11.91 18.81 -5.96
CA GLN A 116 -12.81 18.26 -4.95
C GLN A 116 -12.16 17.10 -4.17
N LYS A 117 -11.26 16.36 -4.83
CA LYS A 117 -10.48 15.26 -4.27
C LYS A 117 -9.01 15.46 -4.59
N ASN A 118 -8.14 14.71 -3.93
CA ASN A 118 -6.75 14.59 -4.34
C ASN A 118 -6.67 14.01 -5.77
N ILE A 119 -5.70 14.48 -6.54
CA ILE A 119 -5.34 13.93 -7.86
C ILE A 119 -4.76 12.52 -7.68
N SER A 120 -4.01 12.33 -6.59
CA SER A 120 -3.41 11.07 -6.21
C SER A 120 -3.19 11.04 -4.72
N GLU A 121 -3.35 9.86 -4.13
CA GLU A 121 -3.08 9.57 -2.73
C GLU A 121 -2.13 8.37 -2.67
N LEU A 122 -1.07 8.50 -1.89
CA LEU A 122 -0.10 7.44 -1.62
C LEU A 122 0.08 7.31 -0.12
N ILE A 123 0.01 6.08 0.40
CA ILE A 123 0.27 5.78 1.80
C ILE A 123 1.53 4.93 1.88
N LEU A 124 2.54 5.45 2.58
CA LEU A 124 3.73 4.70 2.93
C LEU A 124 3.55 4.10 4.32
N ILE A 125 3.79 2.80 4.44
CA ILE A 125 3.82 2.10 5.73
C ILE A 125 5.30 1.87 6.04
N ILE A 126 5.85 2.71 6.92
CA ILE A 126 7.29 2.77 7.21
C ILE A 126 7.63 1.79 8.34
N ASP A 127 6.96 1.96 9.47
CA ASP A 127 7.04 1.05 10.61
C ASP A 127 5.63 0.86 11.14
N GLY A 128 5.24 -0.40 11.26
CA GLY A 128 3.91 -0.76 11.67
C GLY A 128 3.73 -2.25 11.48
N SER A 129 2.74 -2.81 12.15
CA SER A 129 2.18 -4.10 11.78
C SER A 129 1.41 -3.97 10.46
N GLY A 130 2.05 -3.47 9.38
CA GLY A 130 1.69 -3.98 8.07
C GLY A 130 2.04 -5.45 8.17
N SER A 131 1.04 -6.31 8.44
CA SER A 131 1.25 -7.65 8.99
C SER A 131 2.44 -8.33 8.34
N MET A 132 3.58 -8.30 9.04
CA MET A 132 4.64 -9.24 8.72
C MET A 132 3.99 -10.57 8.98
N PHE A 133 3.73 -11.33 7.92
CA PHE A 133 3.10 -12.62 8.00
C PHE A 133 3.84 -13.41 9.09
N PRO A 134 3.19 -13.78 10.21
CA PRO A 134 3.90 -14.34 11.36
C PRO A 134 4.55 -15.66 10.95
N ILE A 135 5.87 -15.62 10.77
CA ILE A 135 6.66 -16.79 10.39
C ILE A 135 7.61 -17.11 11.54
N GLY A 136 7.38 -18.25 12.17
CA GLY A 136 8.22 -18.80 13.22
C GLY A 136 9.00 -20.02 12.77
N GLU A 137 9.73 -20.61 13.70
CA GLU A 137 10.51 -21.82 13.49
C GLU A 137 10.16 -22.87 14.54
N PHE A 138 10.21 -24.13 14.15
CA PHE A 138 10.12 -25.27 15.06
C PHE A 138 11.16 -26.33 14.73
N GLU A 139 11.31 -27.33 15.58
CA GLU A 139 12.27 -28.41 15.38
C GLU A 139 11.57 -29.76 15.60
N GLU A 140 11.45 -30.54 14.53
CA GLU A 140 10.81 -31.86 14.57
C GLU A 140 11.52 -32.78 13.57
N LYS A 141 12.32 -33.71 14.07
CA LYS A 141 13.02 -34.68 13.23
C LYS A 141 12.01 -35.56 12.49
N ASN A 142 12.18 -35.69 11.18
CA ASN A 142 11.24 -36.37 10.28
C ASN A 142 9.84 -35.75 10.19
N GLY A 143 9.62 -34.56 10.76
CA GLY A 143 8.39 -33.80 10.62
C GLY A 143 8.28 -33.07 9.28
N PRO A 144 7.12 -32.44 8.97
CA PRO A 144 6.92 -31.71 7.72
C PRO A 144 7.83 -30.48 7.63
N LEU A 145 8.03 -29.95 6.42
CA LEU A 145 8.80 -28.72 6.19
C LEU A 145 8.19 -27.50 6.90
N TRP A 146 6.86 -27.45 6.96
CA TRP A 146 6.14 -26.35 7.58
C TRP A 146 4.82 -26.84 8.19
N LYS A 147 4.24 -26.03 9.07
CA LYS A 147 2.87 -26.19 9.55
C LYS A 147 2.27 -24.83 9.88
N LEU A 148 0.96 -24.71 9.72
CA LEU A 148 0.22 -23.53 10.15
C LEU A 148 -0.37 -23.80 11.54
N LYS A 149 -0.06 -22.94 12.50
CA LYS A 149 -0.66 -22.93 13.83
C LYS A 149 -1.71 -21.83 13.87
N ILE A 150 -2.96 -22.21 14.04
CA ILE A 150 -4.09 -21.31 14.29
C ILE A 150 -4.62 -21.63 15.69
N ASN A 151 -4.55 -20.65 16.59
CA ASN A 151 -5.21 -20.74 17.88
C ASN A 151 -6.67 -20.30 17.77
N ASN A 152 -7.44 -20.47 18.84
CA ASN A 152 -8.80 -19.93 18.89
C ASN A 152 -8.70 -18.40 18.97
N PHE A 153 -9.39 -17.69 18.08
CA PHE A 153 -9.38 -16.23 18.03
C PHE A 153 -10.76 -15.68 17.68
N ASN A 154 -11.02 -14.43 18.02
CA ASN A 154 -12.10 -13.61 17.48
C ASN A 154 -11.55 -12.74 16.34
N PRO A 155 -11.96 -12.96 15.07
CA PRO A 155 -11.37 -12.26 13.93
C PRO A 155 -11.42 -10.73 14.05
N ALA A 156 -12.48 -10.18 14.64
CA ALA A 156 -12.73 -8.74 14.74
C ALA A 156 -11.98 -8.07 15.90
N GLU A 157 -11.53 -8.82 16.91
CA GLU A 157 -10.91 -8.29 18.12
C GLU A 157 -9.42 -8.66 18.21
N ASP A 158 -9.07 -9.89 17.84
CA ASP A 158 -7.73 -10.42 18.00
C ASP A 158 -6.78 -9.95 16.89
N LEU A 159 -5.55 -9.63 17.29
CA LEU A 159 -4.51 -9.16 16.40
C LEU A 159 -3.95 -10.26 15.51
N PHE A 160 -3.57 -9.92 14.28
CA PHE A 160 -2.82 -10.82 13.41
C PHE A 160 -1.36 -10.91 13.85
N SER A 161 -1.09 -11.76 14.84
CA SER A 161 0.20 -11.91 15.49
C SER A 161 0.58 -13.37 15.69
N THR A 162 1.84 -13.63 16.07
CA THR A 162 2.36 -14.97 16.39
C THR A 162 1.60 -15.70 17.50
N ASP A 163 0.87 -14.94 18.33
CA ASP A 163 0.06 -15.48 19.42
C ASP A 163 -1.25 -16.10 18.94
N ASN A 164 -1.74 -15.70 17.76
CA ASN A 164 -3.00 -16.18 17.21
C ASN A 164 -2.80 -17.04 15.96
N ILE A 165 -1.95 -16.59 15.04
CA ILE A 165 -1.69 -17.24 13.75
C ILE A 165 -0.18 -17.27 13.53
N ASN A 166 0.38 -18.44 13.21
CA ASN A 166 1.81 -18.58 13.00
C ASN A 166 2.13 -19.67 11.97
N LEU A 167 2.80 -19.29 10.89
CA LEU A 167 3.40 -20.21 9.93
C LEU A 167 4.76 -20.65 10.44
N LEU A 168 4.88 -21.90 10.85
CA LEU A 168 6.09 -22.44 11.45
C LEU A 168 6.89 -23.23 10.41
N LEU A 169 8.18 -22.91 10.27
CA LEU A 169 9.13 -23.62 9.41
C LEU A 169 10.01 -24.58 10.22
N ASN A 170 10.19 -25.81 9.75
CA ASN A 170 10.91 -26.85 10.48
C ASN A 170 12.42 -26.79 10.21
N ARG A 171 13.20 -26.41 11.21
CA ARG A 171 14.67 -26.35 11.14
C ARG A 171 15.33 -27.70 10.88
N SER A 172 14.69 -28.80 11.28
CA SER A 172 15.23 -30.15 11.06
C SER A 172 14.98 -30.69 9.64
N HIS A 173 14.15 -30.02 8.83
CA HIS A 173 13.81 -30.50 7.49
C HIS A 173 14.94 -30.22 6.48
N SER A 174 15.22 -31.16 5.57
CA SER A 174 16.32 -31.06 4.60
C SER A 174 16.23 -29.82 3.70
N LEU A 175 15.01 -29.40 3.37
CA LEU A 175 14.73 -28.23 2.53
C LEU A 175 14.72 -26.89 3.28
N PHE A 176 14.84 -26.87 4.61
CA PHE A 176 14.71 -25.65 5.43
C PHE A 176 15.67 -24.53 4.99
N LYS A 177 16.96 -24.85 4.84
CA LYS A 177 17.99 -23.86 4.45
C LYS A 177 17.69 -23.26 3.07
N GLN A 178 17.30 -24.10 2.11
CA GLN A 178 16.98 -23.65 0.76
C GLN A 178 15.76 -22.72 0.78
N LEU A 179 14.72 -23.08 1.53
CA LEU A 179 13.52 -22.28 1.67
C LEU A 179 13.80 -20.92 2.34
N LYS A 180 14.61 -20.91 3.42
CA LYS A 180 14.92 -19.70 4.20
C LYS A 180 15.81 -18.72 3.43
N GLU A 181 16.79 -19.21 2.67
CA GLU A 181 17.74 -18.37 1.95
C GLU A 181 17.14 -17.69 0.70
N ARG A 182 16.07 -18.26 0.11
CA ARG A 182 15.35 -17.70 -1.06
C ARG A 182 16.23 -17.31 -2.26
N LYS A 183 17.39 -17.96 -2.41
CA LYS A 183 18.41 -17.59 -3.43
C LYS A 183 18.06 -18.02 -4.85
N THR A 184 17.19 -19.01 -5.02
CA THR A 184 16.82 -19.56 -6.33
C THR A 184 15.35 -19.29 -6.64
N ALA A 185 15.01 -19.19 -7.93
CA ALA A 185 13.61 -19.08 -8.37
C ALA A 185 12.74 -20.21 -7.79
N LEU A 186 13.28 -21.44 -7.72
CA LEU A 186 12.59 -22.57 -7.10
C LEU A 186 12.31 -22.33 -5.60
N SER A 187 13.28 -21.81 -4.84
CA SER A 187 13.09 -21.52 -3.41
C SER A 187 12.12 -20.37 -3.16
N LYS A 188 12.13 -19.33 -4.03
CA LYS A 188 11.16 -18.24 -4.00
C LYS A 188 9.75 -18.76 -4.29
N GLY A 189 9.60 -19.56 -5.36
CA GLY A 189 8.33 -20.17 -5.75
C GLY A 189 7.78 -21.10 -4.67
N LEU A 190 8.62 -21.94 -4.06
CA LEU A 190 8.20 -22.82 -2.96
C LEU A 190 7.70 -22.01 -1.74
N MET A 191 8.38 -20.92 -1.40
CA MET A 191 7.93 -20.07 -0.29
C MET A 191 6.61 -19.36 -0.62
N SER A 192 6.44 -18.89 -1.85
CA SER A 192 5.19 -18.30 -2.30
C SER A 192 4.04 -19.29 -2.25
N GLU A 193 4.26 -20.53 -2.69
CA GLU A 193 3.25 -21.60 -2.61
C GLU A 193 2.86 -21.89 -1.15
N ILE A 194 3.84 -21.94 -0.23
CA ILE A 194 3.58 -22.14 1.20
C ILE A 194 2.75 -20.97 1.78
N VAL A 195 3.13 -19.73 1.46
CA VAL A 195 2.43 -18.53 1.94
C VAL A 195 1.02 -18.47 1.36
N SER A 196 0.86 -18.75 0.07
CA SER A 196 -0.44 -18.80 -0.62
C SER A 196 -1.38 -19.82 0.04
N GLN A 197 -0.88 -21.02 0.33
CA GLN A 197 -1.65 -22.04 1.04
C GLN A 197 -2.02 -21.59 2.45
N ALA A 198 -1.08 -20.99 3.19
CA ALA A 198 -1.34 -20.49 4.53
C ALA A 198 -2.40 -19.38 4.53
N MET A 199 -2.29 -18.40 3.63
CA MET A 199 -3.30 -17.35 3.43
C MET A 199 -4.66 -17.95 3.11
N SER A 200 -4.72 -18.90 2.19
CA SER A 200 -5.99 -19.54 1.79
C SER A 200 -6.70 -20.20 2.98
N LEU A 201 -5.94 -20.91 3.83
CA LEU A 201 -6.48 -21.54 5.04
C LEU A 201 -6.96 -20.52 6.07
N ILE A 202 -6.24 -19.40 6.22
CA ILE A 202 -6.63 -18.32 7.15
C ILE A 202 -7.91 -17.64 6.66
N ILE A 203 -7.99 -17.29 5.37
CA ILE A 203 -9.17 -16.66 4.78
C ILE A 203 -10.38 -17.58 4.93
N ASP A 204 -10.25 -18.86 4.55
CA ASP A 204 -11.33 -19.85 4.69
C ASP A 204 -11.78 -20.03 6.15
N LYS A 205 -10.84 -20.02 7.11
CA LYS A 205 -11.14 -20.09 8.53
C LYS A 205 -11.90 -18.85 9.01
N VAL A 206 -11.44 -17.65 8.65
CA VAL A 206 -12.08 -16.38 9.03
C VAL A 206 -13.48 -16.29 8.44
N ILE A 207 -13.67 -16.59 7.15
CA ILE A 207 -14.99 -16.58 6.52
C ILE A 207 -15.96 -17.52 7.24
N LYS A 208 -15.51 -18.71 7.67
CA LYS A 208 -16.37 -19.67 8.39
C LYS A 208 -16.71 -19.25 9.81
N GLU A 209 -15.89 -18.41 10.43
CA GLU A 209 -16.06 -17.93 11.82
C GLU A 209 -16.73 -16.56 11.91
N THR A 210 -16.85 -15.86 10.79
CA THR A 210 -17.49 -14.55 10.71
C THR A 210 -18.86 -14.71 10.05
N GLU A 211 -19.88 -13.99 10.52
CA GLU A 211 -21.15 -13.92 9.80
C GLU A 211 -20.95 -13.08 8.53
N ASP A 212 -21.67 -13.39 7.44
CA ASP A 212 -21.44 -12.80 6.10
C ASP A 212 -21.42 -11.26 6.09
N ASP A 213 -22.16 -10.60 7.00
CA ASP A 213 -22.28 -9.13 7.09
C ASP A 213 -21.07 -8.45 7.77
N ASP A 214 -20.26 -9.17 8.54
CA ASP A 214 -19.17 -8.59 9.34
C ASP A 214 -17.86 -8.44 8.53
N ILE A 215 -17.70 -9.21 7.45
CA ILE A 215 -16.51 -9.18 6.58
C ILE A 215 -16.35 -7.82 5.87
N VAL A 216 -17.41 -6.99 5.82
CA VAL A 216 -17.41 -5.68 5.15
C VAL A 216 -17.43 -4.51 6.16
N SER A 217 -17.44 -4.78 7.47
CA SER A 217 -17.54 -3.74 8.51
C SER A 217 -16.19 -3.09 8.85
N ASP A 218 -16.22 -1.90 9.48
CA ASP A 218 -15.05 -1.18 9.99
C ASP A 218 -14.33 -2.01 11.07
N SER A 219 -13.37 -2.83 10.64
CA SER A 219 -12.51 -3.61 11.53
C SER A 219 -11.39 -2.75 12.10
N ALA A 220 -11.05 -2.94 13.38
CA ALA A 220 -9.93 -2.21 13.98
C ALA A 220 -8.61 -2.56 13.28
N ASP A 221 -7.77 -1.55 13.04
CA ASP A 221 -6.46 -1.69 12.40
C ASP A 221 -5.60 -2.79 13.06
N GLY A 222 -5.12 -3.75 12.27
CA GLY A 222 -4.20 -4.81 12.71
C GLY A 222 -4.88 -6.07 13.26
N THR A 223 -6.22 -6.09 13.34
CA THR A 223 -7.00 -7.30 13.64
C THR A 223 -6.90 -8.32 12.52
N ILE A 224 -7.14 -9.59 12.83
CA ILE A 224 -7.15 -10.68 11.84
C ILE A 224 -8.15 -10.38 10.71
N LEU A 225 -9.33 -9.86 11.04
CA LEU A 225 -10.35 -9.46 10.07
C LEU A 225 -9.86 -8.35 9.15
N SER A 226 -9.24 -7.28 9.69
CA SER A 226 -8.69 -6.18 8.88
C SER A 226 -7.64 -6.65 7.86
N ILE A 227 -6.82 -7.63 8.25
CA ILE A 227 -5.75 -8.18 7.41
C ILE A 227 -6.33 -9.10 6.32
N VAL A 228 -7.31 -9.93 6.67
CA VAL A 228 -8.01 -10.77 5.70
C VAL A 228 -8.78 -9.93 4.68
N ASN A 229 -9.49 -8.89 5.12
CA ASN A 229 -10.18 -7.95 4.24
C ASN A 229 -9.22 -7.25 3.28
N TYR A 230 -8.07 -6.83 3.80
CA TYR A 230 -7.00 -6.27 2.98
C TYR A 230 -6.53 -7.26 1.92
N TRP A 231 -6.27 -8.53 2.27
CA TRP A 231 -5.87 -9.53 1.29
C TRP A 231 -6.94 -9.80 0.23
N ILE A 232 -8.20 -9.93 0.64
CA ILE A 232 -9.32 -10.15 -0.28
C ILE A 232 -9.42 -8.98 -1.28
N SER A 233 -9.34 -7.75 -0.79
CA SER A 233 -9.43 -6.56 -1.64
C SER A 233 -8.22 -6.38 -2.55
N VAL A 234 -7.00 -6.58 -2.04
CA VAL A 234 -5.77 -6.28 -2.78
C VAL A 234 -5.44 -7.36 -3.80
N PHE A 235 -5.70 -8.63 -3.48
CA PHE A 235 -5.44 -9.75 -4.37
C PHE A 235 -6.69 -10.20 -5.14
N GLU A 236 -7.78 -9.44 -5.05
CA GLU A 236 -9.07 -9.74 -5.70
C GLU A 236 -9.50 -11.20 -5.48
N VAL A 237 -9.44 -11.66 -4.23
CA VAL A 237 -9.65 -13.07 -3.87
C VAL A 237 -11.12 -13.45 -4.05
N ASP A 238 -11.38 -14.54 -4.77
CA ASP A 238 -12.72 -15.10 -4.91
C ASP A 238 -13.05 -15.95 -3.68
N THR A 239 -13.91 -15.42 -2.81
CA THR A 239 -14.27 -16.03 -1.52
C THR A 239 -15.44 -17.00 -1.59
N SER A 240 -15.95 -17.31 -2.78
CA SER A 240 -17.16 -18.14 -2.93
C SER A 240 -17.00 -19.59 -2.47
N ASP A 241 -15.78 -20.14 -2.52
CA ASP A 241 -15.42 -21.41 -1.92
C ASP A 241 -13.91 -21.54 -1.71
N SER A 242 -13.48 -22.54 -0.93
CA SER A 242 -12.08 -22.76 -0.57
C SER A 242 -11.15 -23.04 -1.76
N VAL A 243 -11.68 -23.64 -2.83
CA VAL A 243 -10.92 -23.91 -4.06
C VAL A 243 -10.69 -22.61 -4.82
N ARG A 244 -11.71 -21.76 -4.93
CA ARG A 244 -11.59 -20.45 -5.57
C ARG A 244 -10.66 -19.51 -4.79
N ILE A 245 -10.76 -19.47 -3.45
CA ILE A 245 -9.83 -18.72 -2.59
C ILE A 245 -8.39 -19.10 -2.92
N SER A 246 -8.10 -20.40 -2.95
CA SER A 246 -6.73 -20.87 -3.22
C SER A 246 -6.26 -20.52 -4.63
N ASN A 247 -7.11 -20.69 -5.64
CA ASN A 247 -6.70 -20.43 -7.02
C ASN A 247 -6.50 -18.94 -7.30
N SER A 248 -7.37 -18.05 -6.79
CA SER A 248 -7.21 -16.61 -6.98
C SER A 248 -5.95 -16.09 -6.28
N LEU A 249 -5.65 -16.55 -5.05
CA LEU A 249 -4.44 -16.17 -4.33
C LEU A 249 -3.16 -16.63 -5.05
N LYS A 250 -3.14 -17.86 -5.58
CA LYS A 250 -2.00 -18.36 -6.35
C LYS A 250 -1.72 -17.49 -7.56
N LEU A 251 -2.75 -17.20 -8.36
CA LEU A 251 -2.62 -16.35 -9.53
C LEU A 251 -2.10 -14.95 -9.18
N ALA A 252 -2.67 -14.32 -8.14
CA ALA A 252 -2.25 -13.00 -7.71
C ALA A 252 -0.79 -12.95 -7.23
N LEU A 253 -0.37 -13.94 -6.43
CA LEU A 253 1.00 -14.00 -5.91
C LEU A 253 2.03 -14.40 -6.99
N GLU A 254 1.65 -15.22 -7.98
CA GLU A 254 2.50 -15.54 -9.12
C GLU A 254 2.75 -14.32 -10.01
N GLN A 255 1.73 -13.49 -10.24
CA GLN A 255 1.88 -12.24 -10.99
C GLN A 255 2.91 -11.32 -10.33
N ILE A 256 2.85 -11.17 -9.00
CA ILE A 256 3.83 -10.37 -8.24
C ILE A 256 5.25 -10.92 -8.40
N LEU A 257 5.42 -12.25 -8.36
CA LEU A 257 6.74 -12.87 -8.53
C LEU A 257 7.27 -12.78 -9.96
N SER A 258 6.40 -12.69 -10.97
CA SER A 258 6.79 -12.61 -12.38
C SER A 258 7.22 -11.21 -12.82
N GLU A 259 6.94 -10.20 -11.99
CA GLU A 259 7.33 -8.81 -12.19
C GLU A 259 8.67 -8.45 -11.51
N GLU A 260 9.30 -9.40 -10.80
CA GLU A 260 10.71 -9.38 -10.33
C GLU A 260 11.69 -9.93 -11.39
#